data_AF-A0A0R1MUF7-F1
#
_entry.id   AF-A0A0R1MUF7-F1
#
_cell.length_a   1.000
_cell.length_b   1.000
_cell.length_c   1.000
_cell.angle_alpha   90.00
_cell.angle_beta   90.00
_cell.angle_gamma   90.00
#
_symmetry.space_group_name_H-M   'P 1'
#
loop_
_entity.id
_entity.type
_entity.pdbx_description
1 polymer ?
#
loop_
_entity_poly.entity_id
_entity_poly.type
_entity_poly.pdbx_seq_one_letter_code
_entity_poly.pdbx_strand_id
1 'polypeptide(L)'
;MKKKYKSKVDMLEAFRKEIYRLEIQDNPSRTEYQNRYDKKIAPSPNYLMKVLELNWREIIKFIGLEYKPYLNNENKLGRKEIQYNWEEVEAKICKLVFENKIKNNLEFSKILKKENFPTSLTLAKHGITWKKIIFEVNDKYNTIINSNIYYKDSDGEELVRIAKKIIKKNNIQDVNDYIKMGRNEYPSINMIGSKLNITRTAVINLLFHS
;
A
#
# COMPACT_ATOMS: atom_id res chain seq x y z
N MET A 1 20.40 -32.54 -5.98
CA MET A 1 19.46 -33.58 -5.48
C MET A 1 18.75 -33.04 -4.25
N LYS A 2 17.42 -33.12 -4.17
CA LYS A 2 16.68 -32.80 -2.92
C LYS A 2 16.87 -33.97 -1.95
N LYS A 3 17.44 -33.71 -0.77
CA LYS A 3 17.54 -34.73 0.29
C LYS A 3 16.13 -35.19 0.66
N LYS A 4 15.86 -36.49 0.53
CA LYS A 4 14.57 -37.09 0.89
C LYS A 4 14.67 -37.48 2.36
N TYR A 5 13.95 -36.77 3.22
CA TYR A 5 13.86 -37.10 4.64
C TYR A 5 13.02 -38.37 4.79
N LYS A 6 13.45 -39.31 5.64
CA LYS A 6 12.76 -40.59 5.84
C LYS A 6 11.44 -40.40 6.62
N SER A 7 11.40 -39.39 7.50
CA SER A 7 10.21 -38.99 8.26
C SER A 7 10.17 -37.47 8.54
N LYS A 8 9.04 -36.97 9.06
CA LYS A 8 8.92 -35.60 9.58
C LYS A 8 9.87 -35.36 10.78
N VAL A 9 10.13 -36.39 11.58
CA VAL A 9 11.03 -36.33 12.73
C VAL A 9 12.47 -36.09 12.26
N ASP A 10 12.95 -36.86 11.28
CA ASP A 10 14.31 -36.69 10.72
C ASP A 10 14.50 -35.31 10.09
N MET A 11 13.43 -34.76 9.50
CA MET A 11 13.43 -33.42 8.92
C MET A 11 13.58 -32.34 9.99
N LEU A 12 12.84 -32.46 11.10
CA LEU A 12 12.91 -31.55 12.23
C LEU A 12 14.26 -31.66 12.96
N GLU A 13 14.83 -32.86 13.05
CA GLU A 13 16.16 -33.05 13.63
C GLU A 13 17.25 -32.42 12.75
N ALA A 14 17.20 -32.60 11.43
CA ALA A 14 18.10 -31.95 10.49
C ALA A 14 17.98 -30.41 10.55
N PHE A 15 16.76 -29.91 10.66
CA PHE A 15 16.49 -28.49 10.87
C PHE A 15 17.08 -27.97 12.19
N ARG A 16 16.85 -28.68 13.30
CA ARG A 16 17.37 -28.30 14.62
C ARG A 16 18.90 -28.28 14.62
N LYS A 17 19.56 -29.31 14.08
CA LYS A 17 21.03 -29.36 13.95
C LYS A 17 21.57 -28.16 13.16
N GLU A 18 20.86 -27.77 12.11
CA GLU A 18 21.26 -26.63 11.30
C GLU A 18 21.11 -25.29 12.03
N ILE A 19 20.07 -25.11 12.85
CA ILE A 19 19.92 -23.92 13.70
C ILE A 19 21.12 -23.75 14.63
N TYR A 20 21.61 -24.84 15.24
CA TYR A 20 22.80 -24.80 16.09
C TYR A 20 24.09 -24.61 15.28
N ARG A 21 24.22 -25.24 14.11
CA ARG A 21 25.38 -25.04 13.21
C ARG A 21 25.52 -23.58 12.77
N LEU A 22 24.41 -22.90 12.59
CA LEU A 22 24.35 -21.48 12.23
C LEU A 22 24.55 -20.53 13.42
N GLU A 23 24.56 -21.06 14.64
CA GLU A 23 24.64 -20.29 15.89
C GLU A 23 23.48 -19.29 16.06
N ILE A 24 22.28 -19.69 15.62
CA ILE A 24 21.07 -18.84 15.71
C ILE A 24 20.05 -19.37 16.70
N GLN A 25 20.41 -20.32 17.57
CA GLN A 25 19.51 -20.91 18.57
C GLN A 25 18.93 -19.88 19.55
N ASP A 26 19.66 -18.80 19.86
CA ASP A 26 19.22 -17.76 20.79
C ASP A 26 18.24 -16.76 20.15
N ASN A 27 18.26 -16.66 18.83
CA ASN A 27 17.34 -15.86 18.02
C ASN A 27 17.12 -16.52 16.64
N PRO A 28 16.28 -17.57 16.57
CA PRO A 28 16.14 -18.40 15.38
C PRO A 28 15.31 -17.69 14.30
N SER A 29 15.94 -16.72 13.64
CA SER A 29 15.36 -15.90 12.59
C SER A 29 15.18 -16.70 11.31
N ARG A 30 13.98 -16.64 10.74
CA ARG A 30 13.66 -17.25 9.43
C ARG A 30 14.58 -16.72 8.34
N THR A 31 14.82 -15.41 8.33
CA THR A 31 15.66 -14.75 7.32
C THR A 31 17.10 -15.21 7.44
N GLU A 32 17.61 -15.25 8.67
CA GLU A 32 19.00 -15.65 8.94
C GLU A 32 19.23 -17.11 8.52
N TYR A 33 18.30 -17.99 8.89
CA TYR A 33 18.32 -19.37 8.43
C TYR A 33 18.22 -19.45 6.90
N GLN A 34 17.28 -18.76 6.26
CA GLN A 34 17.08 -18.79 4.81
C GLN A 34 18.32 -18.38 4.01
N ASN A 35 19.11 -17.45 4.55
CA ASN A 35 20.30 -16.93 3.90
C ASN A 35 21.50 -17.87 4.04
N ARG A 36 21.62 -18.57 5.17
CA ARG A 36 22.85 -19.29 5.54
C ARG A 36 22.72 -20.81 5.58
N TYR A 37 21.50 -21.36 5.52
CA TYR A 37 21.30 -22.80 5.62
C TYR A 37 21.97 -23.54 4.46
N ASP A 38 22.57 -24.68 4.77
CA ASP A 38 23.09 -25.59 3.77
C ASP A 38 21.96 -26.52 3.28
N LYS A 39 21.57 -26.27 2.03
CA LYS A 39 20.54 -26.99 1.28
C LYS A 39 20.81 -28.50 1.16
N LYS A 40 22.06 -28.95 1.32
CA LYS A 40 22.44 -30.37 1.26
C LYS A 40 22.12 -31.10 2.56
N ILE A 41 22.15 -30.40 3.70
CA ILE A 41 22.02 -31.04 5.02
C ILE A 41 20.68 -30.77 5.68
N ALA A 42 20.04 -29.64 5.40
CA ALA A 42 18.83 -29.17 6.07
C ALA A 42 17.74 -28.65 5.10
N PRO A 43 16.46 -28.68 5.52
CA PRO A 43 15.34 -28.27 4.66
C PRO A 43 15.21 -26.75 4.59
N SER A 44 14.61 -26.24 3.50
CA SER A 44 14.31 -24.81 3.41
C SER A 44 13.15 -24.41 4.32
N PRO A 45 13.08 -23.16 4.80
CA PRO A 45 11.98 -22.68 5.64
C PRO A 45 10.60 -22.89 5.02
N ASN A 46 10.45 -22.55 3.74
CA ASN A 46 9.17 -22.67 3.05
C ASN A 46 8.76 -24.15 2.90
N TYR A 47 9.72 -25.06 2.73
CA TYR A 47 9.43 -26.48 2.66
C TYR A 47 9.01 -27.04 4.02
N LEU A 48 9.68 -26.66 5.11
CA LEU A 48 9.28 -27.00 6.47
C LEU A 48 7.84 -26.54 6.75
N MET A 49 7.54 -25.27 6.50
CA MET A 49 6.21 -24.70 6.72
C MET A 49 5.13 -25.42 5.90
N LYS A 50 5.45 -25.79 4.65
CA LYS A 50 4.51 -26.52 3.79
C LYS A 50 4.24 -27.95 4.27
N VAL A 51 5.28 -28.70 4.69
CA VAL A 51 5.14 -30.12 5.08
C VAL A 51 4.55 -30.27 6.49
N LEU A 52 4.82 -29.32 7.36
CA LEU A 52 4.36 -29.32 8.74
C LEU A 52 3.03 -28.59 8.92
N GLU A 53 2.63 -27.75 7.95
CA GLU A 53 1.43 -26.90 8.04
C GLU A 53 1.48 -25.96 9.26
N LEU A 54 2.69 -25.58 9.66
CA LEU A 54 2.97 -24.70 10.80
C LEU A 54 3.68 -23.43 10.32
N ASN A 55 3.44 -22.32 11.02
CA ASN A 55 4.21 -21.11 10.81
C ASN A 55 5.61 -21.24 11.46
N TRP A 56 6.56 -20.39 11.04
CA TRP A 56 7.94 -20.45 11.51
C TRP A 56 8.06 -20.47 13.05
N ARG A 57 7.26 -19.63 13.73
CA ARG A 57 7.28 -19.52 15.19
C ARG A 57 6.85 -20.82 15.86
N GLU A 58 5.82 -21.47 15.33
CA GLU A 58 5.36 -22.77 15.82
C GLU A 58 6.42 -23.84 15.61
N ILE A 59 7.09 -23.86 14.45
CA ILE A 59 8.16 -24.83 14.16
C ILE A 59 9.34 -24.65 15.13
N ILE A 60 9.75 -23.41 15.42
CA ILE A 60 10.81 -23.11 16.40
C ILE A 60 10.44 -23.62 17.80
N LYS A 61 9.19 -23.37 18.24
CA LYS A 61 8.70 -23.90 19.52
C LYS A 61 8.67 -25.44 19.51
N PHE A 62 8.26 -26.03 18.39
CA PHE A 62 8.15 -27.47 18.22
C PHE A 62 9.51 -28.17 18.36
N ILE A 63 10.60 -27.54 17.92
CA ILE A 63 11.97 -28.04 18.13
C ILE A 63 12.56 -27.68 19.50
N GLY A 64 11.78 -27.11 20.40
CA GLY A 64 12.19 -26.80 21.78
C GLY A 64 13.06 -25.56 21.91
N LEU A 65 12.97 -24.61 20.97
CA LEU A 65 13.67 -23.34 21.04
C LEU A 65 12.71 -22.19 21.34
N GLU A 66 13.24 -21.16 22.00
CA GLU A 66 12.49 -19.93 22.22
C GLU A 66 12.54 -19.05 20.97
N TYR A 67 11.36 -18.80 20.40
CA TYR A 67 11.21 -17.72 19.45
C TYR A 67 11.04 -16.41 20.22
N LYS A 68 12.15 -15.70 20.43
CA LYS A 68 12.09 -14.30 20.86
C LYS A 68 11.66 -13.48 19.65
N PRO A 69 10.40 -12.98 19.60
CA PRO A 69 10.08 -12.02 18.56
C PRO A 69 11.10 -10.89 18.66
N TYR A 70 11.62 -10.44 17.52
CA TYR A 70 12.34 -9.17 17.48
C TYR A 70 11.35 -8.13 18.00
N LEU A 71 11.46 -7.82 19.28
CA LEU A 71 10.78 -6.70 19.85
C LEU A 71 11.50 -5.51 19.23
N ASN A 72 10.90 -4.92 18.19
CA ASN A 72 11.11 -3.50 17.91
C ASN A 72 10.61 -2.75 19.15
N ASN A 73 11.36 -2.80 20.25
CA ASN A 73 11.05 -2.10 21.50
C ASN A 73 11.21 -0.59 21.34
N GLU A 74 11.84 -0.12 20.25
CA GLU A 74 11.75 1.28 19.83
C GLU A 74 10.39 1.65 19.21
N ASN A 75 9.46 0.70 19.02
CA ASN A 75 8.11 0.99 18.52
C ASN A 75 6.97 0.58 19.47
N LYS A 76 7.29 0.06 20.67
CA LYS A 76 6.30 -0.34 21.68
C LYS A 76 6.42 0.33 23.05
N LEU A 77 7.39 1.23 23.24
CA LEU A 77 7.34 2.22 24.31
C LEU A 77 6.48 3.39 23.81
N GLY A 78 5.17 3.31 24.06
CA GLY A 78 4.24 4.42 23.87
C GLY A 78 4.23 4.97 22.45
N ARG A 79 3.60 4.27 21.50
CA ARG A 79 2.90 5.03 20.45
C ARG A 79 1.81 5.80 21.19
N LYS A 80 2.13 7.01 21.66
CA LYS A 80 1.13 8.07 21.68
C LYS A 80 0.54 8.01 20.29
N GLU A 81 -0.72 7.63 20.20
CA GLU A 81 -1.47 7.79 18.97
C GLU A 81 -1.30 9.27 18.64
N ILE A 82 -0.41 9.60 17.70
CA ILE A 82 -0.26 10.97 17.25
C ILE A 82 -1.59 11.21 16.57
N GLN A 83 -2.47 11.92 17.26
CA GLN A 83 -3.77 12.28 16.73
C GLN A 83 -3.50 13.34 15.67
N TYR A 84 -3.42 12.88 14.42
CA TYR A 84 -3.28 13.78 13.30
C TYR A 84 -4.63 14.44 13.03
N ASN A 85 -4.60 15.76 12.87
CA ASN A 85 -5.64 16.41 12.09
C ASN A 85 -5.37 16.10 10.62
N TRP A 86 -6.12 15.14 10.07
CA TRP A 86 -5.90 14.64 8.71
C TRP A 86 -6.13 15.70 7.63
N GLU A 87 -7.01 16.67 7.85
CA GLU A 87 -7.21 17.80 6.94
C GLU A 87 -5.98 18.71 6.89
N GLU A 88 -5.37 18.99 8.05
CA GLU A 88 -4.15 19.79 8.14
C GLU A 88 -2.96 19.03 7.50
N VAL A 89 -2.87 17.73 7.75
CA VAL A 89 -1.86 16.85 7.12
C VAL A 89 -2.01 16.88 5.60
N GLU A 90 -3.23 16.72 5.09
CA GLU A 90 -3.51 16.80 3.65
C GLU A 90 -3.12 18.15 3.06
N ALA A 91 -3.48 19.26 3.71
CA ALA A 91 -3.15 20.60 3.25
C ALA A 91 -1.63 20.84 3.20
N LYS A 92 -0.90 20.39 4.23
CA LYS A 92 0.57 20.48 4.26
C LYS A 92 1.20 19.64 3.16
N ILE A 93 0.75 18.41 2.99
CA ILE A 93 1.25 17.52 1.94
C ILE A 93 1.03 18.12 0.55
N CYS A 94 -0.15 18.68 0.27
CA CYS A 94 -0.43 19.32 -1.01
C CYS A 94 0.51 20.50 -1.27
N LYS A 95 0.72 21.37 -0.27
CA LYS A 95 1.69 22.46 -0.36
C LYS A 95 3.10 21.94 -0.67
N LEU A 96 3.50 20.88 0.03
CA LEU A 96 4.83 20.31 -0.09
C LEU A 96 5.09 19.69 -1.47
N VAL A 97 4.08 18.99 -2.02
CA VAL A 97 4.10 18.45 -3.38
C VAL A 97 4.26 19.55 -4.42
N PHE A 98 3.52 20.66 -4.26
CA PHE A 98 3.62 21.81 -5.14
C PHE A 98 5.00 22.48 -5.08
N GLU A 99 5.46 22.85 -3.88
CA GLU A 99 6.73 23.56 -3.67
C GLU A 99 7.95 22.75 -4.16
N ASN A 100 7.93 21.43 -3.93
CA ASN A 100 9.01 20.53 -4.35
C ASN A 100 8.82 19.99 -5.78
N LYS A 101 7.78 20.44 -6.51
CA LYS A 101 7.47 20.03 -7.89
C LYS A 101 7.46 18.50 -8.08
N ILE A 102 6.90 17.78 -7.11
CA ILE A 102 6.92 16.32 -7.06
C ILE A 102 6.02 15.75 -8.16
N LYS A 103 6.57 14.88 -9.00
CA LYS A 103 5.85 14.37 -10.18
C LYS A 103 5.39 12.92 -10.06
N ASN A 104 5.99 12.16 -9.16
CA ASN A 104 5.74 10.73 -9.06
C ASN A 104 5.73 10.22 -7.61
N ASN A 105 5.19 9.01 -7.44
CA ASN A 105 5.00 8.39 -6.13
C ASN A 105 6.35 8.04 -5.42
N LEU A 106 7.42 7.83 -6.18
CA LEU A 106 8.74 7.55 -5.60
C LEU A 106 9.32 8.79 -4.91
N GLU A 107 9.30 9.94 -5.58
CA GLU A 107 9.66 11.23 -5.00
C GLU A 107 8.76 11.60 -3.83
N PHE A 108 7.46 11.36 -3.97
CA PHE A 108 6.49 11.57 -2.90
C PHE A 108 6.83 10.75 -1.64
N SER A 109 7.12 9.46 -1.80
CA SER A 109 7.49 8.59 -0.66
C SER A 109 8.79 9.06 0.01
N LYS A 110 9.76 9.56 -0.76
CA LYS A 110 11.00 10.13 -0.21
C LYS A 110 10.74 11.40 0.60
N ILE A 111 9.87 12.29 0.10
CA ILE A 111 9.58 13.54 0.78
C ILE A 111 8.81 13.32 2.08
N LEU A 112 7.84 12.40 2.09
CA LEU A 112 7.10 12.08 3.30
C LEU A 112 8.05 11.62 4.42
N LYS A 113 9.02 10.78 4.07
CA LYS A 113 10.04 10.31 5.01
C LYS A 113 10.95 11.44 5.50
N LYS A 114 11.41 12.31 4.59
CA LYS A 114 12.28 13.44 4.91
C LYS A 114 11.61 14.42 5.88
N GLU A 115 10.34 14.70 5.65
CA GLU A 115 9.54 15.69 6.39
C GLU A 115 8.78 15.05 7.56
N ASN A 116 9.10 13.80 7.90
CA ASN A 116 8.54 13.04 9.01
C ASN A 116 7.00 12.92 9.00
N PHE A 117 6.39 12.85 7.82
CA PHE A 117 4.96 12.60 7.65
C PHE A 117 4.62 11.10 7.76
N PRO A 118 3.33 10.77 8.01
CA PRO A 118 2.84 9.40 7.85
C PRO A 118 3.17 8.83 6.48
N THR A 119 3.41 7.52 6.43
CA THR A 119 3.69 6.83 5.17
C THR A 119 2.53 6.95 4.18
N SER A 120 2.81 6.81 2.89
CA SER A 120 1.78 6.79 1.84
C SER A 120 0.69 5.75 2.09
N LEU A 121 1.05 4.60 2.66
CA LEU A 121 0.07 3.57 3.05
C LEU A 121 -0.83 4.03 4.20
N THR A 122 -0.27 4.73 5.20
CA THR A 122 -1.06 5.30 6.30
C THR A 122 -1.99 6.38 5.77
N LEU A 123 -1.49 7.29 4.94
CA LEU A 123 -2.29 8.36 4.32
C LEU A 123 -3.47 7.80 3.51
N ALA A 124 -3.23 6.75 2.73
CA ALA A 124 -4.28 6.10 1.93
C ALA A 124 -5.41 5.51 2.79
N LYS A 125 -5.11 4.95 3.98
CA LYS A 125 -6.14 4.48 4.92
C LYS A 125 -7.07 5.59 5.42
N HIS A 126 -6.61 6.83 5.35
CA HIS A 126 -7.38 8.03 5.70
C HIS A 126 -7.86 8.80 4.47
N GLY A 127 -7.88 8.16 3.29
CA GLY A 127 -8.40 8.76 2.06
C GLY A 127 -7.46 9.78 1.39
N ILE A 128 -6.26 10.00 1.92
CA ILE A 128 -5.26 10.92 1.34
C ILE A 128 -4.39 10.13 0.36
N THR A 129 -4.91 9.89 -0.83
CA THR A 129 -4.19 9.15 -1.89
C THR A 129 -3.34 10.10 -2.73
N TRP A 130 -2.30 9.57 -3.38
CA TRP A 130 -1.48 10.34 -4.33
C TRP A 130 -2.33 11.04 -5.41
N LYS A 131 -3.39 10.36 -5.85
CA LYS A 131 -4.35 10.89 -6.81
C LYS A 131 -5.15 12.08 -6.24
N LYS A 132 -5.67 11.95 -5.01
CA LYS A 132 -6.37 13.05 -4.33
C LYS A 132 -5.44 14.26 -4.18
N ILE A 133 -4.20 14.03 -3.76
CA ILE A 133 -3.19 15.08 -3.60
C ILE A 133 -2.92 15.79 -4.93
N ILE A 134 -2.70 15.06 -6.03
CA ILE A 134 -2.51 15.68 -7.36
C ILE A 134 -3.71 16.51 -7.74
N PHE A 135 -4.92 15.98 -7.55
CA PHE A 135 -6.15 16.68 -7.87
C PHE A 135 -6.26 17.99 -7.09
N GLU A 136 -6.04 17.95 -5.77
CA GLU A 136 -6.10 19.15 -4.92
C GLU A 136 -4.95 20.13 -5.22
N VAL A 137 -3.76 19.66 -5.59
CA VAL A 137 -2.63 20.52 -5.99
C VAL A 137 -2.90 21.21 -7.32
N ASN A 138 -3.31 20.46 -8.34
CA ASN A 138 -3.67 21.00 -9.64
C ASN A 138 -4.83 22.00 -9.50
N ASP A 139 -5.77 21.70 -8.62
CA ASP A 139 -6.90 22.59 -8.36
C ASP A 139 -6.48 23.88 -7.64
N LYS A 140 -5.79 23.76 -6.51
CA LYS A 140 -5.44 24.87 -5.61
C LYS A 140 -4.38 25.80 -6.19
N TYR A 141 -3.41 25.26 -6.93
CA TYR A 141 -2.26 26.01 -7.45
C TYR A 141 -2.31 26.22 -8.96
N ASN A 142 -3.41 25.83 -9.62
CA ASN A 142 -3.59 25.93 -11.07
C ASN A 142 -2.43 25.31 -11.87
N THR A 143 -1.97 24.12 -11.45
CA THR A 143 -0.87 23.38 -12.10
C THR A 143 -1.38 22.17 -12.86
N ILE A 144 -0.53 21.62 -13.74
CA ILE A 144 -0.76 20.33 -14.40
C ILE A 144 0.36 19.36 -13.97
N ILE A 145 0.16 18.66 -12.86
CA ILE A 145 0.96 17.48 -12.54
C ILE A 145 0.35 16.31 -13.31
N ASN A 146 0.94 16.03 -14.49
CA ASN A 146 0.63 14.85 -15.29
C ASN A 146 1.15 13.60 -14.57
N SER A 147 0.35 13.04 -13.66
CA SER A 147 0.41 11.60 -13.45
C SER A 147 -0.47 10.94 -14.50
N ASN A 148 -0.14 9.74 -14.95
CA ASN A 148 -1.13 8.91 -15.61
C ASN A 148 -2.23 8.62 -14.58
N ILE A 149 -3.24 9.50 -14.48
CA ILE A 149 -4.35 9.39 -13.52
C ILE A 149 -5.24 8.26 -14.03
N TYR A 150 -4.84 7.03 -13.72
CA TYR A 150 -5.70 5.88 -13.92
C TYR A 150 -6.79 5.92 -12.85
N TYR A 151 -8.01 6.24 -13.27
CA TYR A 151 -9.19 6.24 -12.42
C TYR A 151 -9.69 4.85 -12.00
N LYS A 152 -8.91 3.80 -12.31
CA LYS A 152 -9.26 2.40 -12.10
C LYS A 152 -9.53 2.07 -10.63
N ASP A 153 -8.79 2.68 -9.72
CA ASP A 153 -8.82 2.37 -8.29
C ASP A 153 -9.76 3.27 -7.46
N SER A 154 -10.38 4.29 -8.06
CA SER A 154 -11.37 5.12 -7.38
C SER A 154 -12.72 4.41 -7.25
N ASP A 155 -13.41 4.72 -6.15
CA ASP A 155 -14.83 4.40 -5.98
C ASP A 155 -15.72 5.37 -6.77
N GLY A 156 -17.00 5.02 -6.93
CA GLY A 156 -17.91 5.80 -7.76
C GLY A 156 -18.22 7.20 -7.23
N GLU A 157 -18.28 7.38 -5.90
CA GLU A 157 -18.60 8.66 -5.26
C GLU A 157 -17.44 9.66 -5.41
N GLU A 158 -16.21 9.19 -5.26
CA GLU A 158 -15.00 9.99 -5.50
C GLU A 158 -14.97 10.51 -6.94
N LEU A 159 -15.33 9.67 -7.92
CA LEU A 159 -15.38 10.06 -9.32
C LEU A 159 -16.47 11.12 -9.59
N VAL A 160 -17.63 11.02 -8.94
CA VAL A 160 -18.71 12.02 -9.03
C VAL A 160 -18.25 13.35 -8.43
N ARG A 161 -17.62 13.33 -7.25
CA ARG A 161 -17.09 14.53 -6.60
C ARG A 161 -16.08 15.25 -7.50
N ILE A 162 -15.15 14.49 -8.08
CA ILE A 162 -14.16 15.00 -9.03
C ILE A 162 -14.87 15.65 -10.23
N ALA A 163 -15.78 14.91 -10.88
CA ALA A 163 -16.51 15.38 -12.07
C ALA A 163 -17.31 16.67 -11.79
N LYS A 164 -18.05 16.74 -10.67
CA LYS A 164 -18.81 17.94 -10.28
C LYS A 164 -17.92 19.17 -10.08
N LYS A 165 -16.76 19.00 -9.45
CA LYS A 165 -15.81 20.11 -9.24
C LYS A 165 -15.28 20.65 -10.58
N ILE A 166 -15.01 19.77 -11.54
CA ILE A 166 -14.54 20.14 -12.90
C ILE A 166 -15.62 20.89 -13.67
N ILE A 167 -16.86 20.38 -13.64
CA ILE A 167 -18.03 21.03 -14.26
C ILE A 167 -18.18 22.46 -13.75
N LYS A 168 -18.16 22.62 -12.43
CA LYS A 168 -18.25 23.94 -11.77
C LYS A 168 -17.09 24.85 -12.15
N LYS A 169 -15.86 24.34 -12.12
CA LYS A 169 -14.63 25.12 -12.38
C LYS A 169 -14.55 25.65 -13.81
N ASN A 170 -14.95 24.84 -14.79
CA ASN A 170 -14.86 25.19 -16.20
C ASN A 170 -16.17 25.76 -16.76
N ASN A 171 -17.14 26.06 -15.88
CA ASN A 171 -18.47 26.55 -16.25
C ASN A 171 -19.14 25.69 -17.34
N ILE A 172 -19.02 24.38 -17.21
CA ILE A 172 -19.53 23.42 -18.19
C ILE A 172 -21.04 23.33 -18.03
N GLN A 173 -21.78 23.68 -19.06
CA GLN A 173 -23.25 23.72 -19.00
C GLN A 173 -23.89 22.44 -19.51
N ASP A 174 -23.18 21.65 -20.33
CA ASP A 174 -23.72 20.43 -20.88
C ASP A 174 -22.72 19.25 -20.91
N VAL A 175 -23.30 18.08 -21.14
CA VAL A 175 -22.56 16.82 -21.15
C VAL A 175 -21.55 16.73 -22.31
N ASN A 176 -21.82 17.36 -23.46
CA ASN A 176 -20.95 17.29 -24.63
C ASN A 176 -19.65 18.04 -24.37
N ASP A 177 -19.72 19.20 -23.73
CA ASP A 177 -18.55 19.97 -23.36
C ASP A 177 -17.67 19.23 -22.36
N TYR A 178 -18.27 18.53 -21.38
CA TYR A 178 -17.53 17.63 -20.50
C TYR A 178 -16.85 16.47 -21.23
N ILE A 179 -17.51 15.87 -22.23
CA ILE A 179 -16.94 14.77 -23.02
C ILE A 179 -15.76 15.24 -23.88
N LYS A 180 -15.82 16.48 -24.44
CA LYS A 180 -14.77 17.06 -25.27
C LYS A 180 -13.46 17.31 -24.52
N MET A 181 -13.50 17.41 -23.19
CA MET A 181 -12.31 17.66 -22.36
C MET A 181 -11.28 16.51 -22.35
N GLY A 182 -11.61 15.34 -22.91
CA GLY A 182 -10.65 14.25 -23.10
C GLY A 182 -10.55 13.26 -21.93
N ARG A 183 -10.31 11.98 -22.26
CA ARG A 183 -10.38 10.84 -21.32
C ARG A 183 -9.22 10.73 -20.34
N ASN A 184 -8.12 11.44 -20.58
CA ASN A 184 -6.91 11.35 -19.77
C ASN A 184 -6.86 12.37 -18.63
N GLU A 185 -7.70 13.40 -18.71
CA GLU A 185 -7.72 14.49 -17.75
C GLU A 185 -8.82 14.31 -16.70
N TYR A 186 -9.95 13.66 -17.06
CA TYR A 186 -11.15 13.62 -16.22
C TYR A 186 -11.87 12.25 -16.23
N PRO A 187 -12.67 11.93 -15.18
CA PRO A 187 -13.47 10.71 -15.14
C PRO A 187 -14.49 10.64 -16.28
N SER A 188 -14.47 9.56 -17.07
CA SER A 188 -15.51 9.38 -18.10
C SER A 188 -16.87 9.02 -17.47
N ILE A 189 -17.95 9.47 -18.12
CA ILE A 189 -19.34 9.16 -17.71
C ILE A 189 -19.57 7.65 -17.63
N ASN A 190 -19.06 6.90 -18.61
CA ASN A 190 -19.21 5.44 -18.65
C ASN A 190 -18.50 4.76 -17.46
N MET A 191 -17.36 5.30 -17.04
CA MET A 191 -16.63 4.77 -15.89
C MET A 191 -17.33 5.07 -14.57
N ILE A 192 -17.86 6.29 -14.41
CA ILE A 192 -18.69 6.64 -13.26
C ILE A 192 -19.90 5.70 -13.18
N GLY A 193 -20.61 5.51 -14.30
CA GLY A 193 -21.78 4.62 -14.38
C GLY A 193 -21.43 3.18 -14.04
N SER A 194 -20.32 2.66 -14.56
CA SER A 194 -19.84 1.31 -14.25
C SER A 194 -19.49 1.11 -12.77
N LYS A 195 -18.92 2.14 -12.11
CA LYS A 195 -18.52 2.07 -10.69
C LYS A 195 -19.70 2.20 -9.73
N LEU A 196 -20.72 2.96 -10.12
CA LEU A 196 -21.94 3.16 -9.35
C LEU A 196 -23.04 2.16 -9.69
N ASN A 197 -22.84 1.32 -10.71
CA ASN A 197 -23.86 0.42 -11.26
C ASN A 197 -25.15 1.17 -11.67
N ILE A 198 -24.98 2.31 -12.34
CA ILE A 198 -26.10 3.14 -12.84
C ILE A 198 -25.95 3.43 -14.34
N THR A 199 -27.06 3.78 -14.97
CA THR A 199 -27.08 4.09 -16.41
C THR A 199 -26.34 5.38 -16.71
N ARG A 200 -25.85 5.51 -17.97
CA ARG A 200 -25.25 6.75 -18.47
C ARG A 200 -26.15 7.97 -18.22
N THR A 201 -27.45 7.84 -18.47
CA THR A 201 -28.45 8.89 -18.24
C THR A 201 -28.53 9.29 -16.76
N ALA A 202 -28.49 8.31 -15.86
CA ALA A 202 -28.48 8.58 -14.41
C ALA A 202 -27.21 9.33 -13.98
N VAL A 203 -26.04 8.99 -14.54
CA VAL A 203 -24.80 9.77 -14.30
C VAL A 203 -24.94 11.20 -14.80
N ILE A 204 -25.49 11.42 -15.99
CA ILE A 204 -25.68 12.77 -16.56
C ILE A 204 -26.60 13.61 -15.66
N ASN A 205 -27.71 13.02 -15.20
CA ASN A 205 -28.61 13.69 -14.25
C ASN A 205 -27.89 13.99 -12.93
N LEU A 206 -27.10 13.04 -12.42
CA LEU A 206 -26.31 13.21 -11.20
C LEU A 206 -25.23 14.29 -11.32
N LEU A 207 -24.73 14.59 -12.51
CA LEU A 207 -23.66 15.57 -12.71
C LEU A 207 -24.17 16.96 -13.08
N PHE A 208 -25.26 17.06 -13.84
CA PHE A 208 -25.73 18.32 -14.44
C PHE A 208 -27.11 18.78 -13.94
N HIS A 209 -27.86 17.93 -13.23
CA HIS A 209 -29.26 18.19 -12.87
C HIS A 209 -29.56 17.94 -11.37
N SER A 210 -28.54 18.01 -10.51
CA SER A 210 -28.62 17.73 -9.07
C SER A 210 -28.00 18.81 -8.23
#